data_AF-A0A960ZP52-F1
#
_entry.id   AF-A0A960ZP52-F1
#
_cell.length_a   1.000
_cell.length_b   1.000
_cell.length_c   1.000
_cell.angle_alpha   90.00
_cell.angle_beta   90.00
_cell.angle_gamma   90.00
#
_symmetry.space_group_name_H-M   'P 1'
#
loop_
_entity.id
_entity.type
_entity.pdbx_description
1 polymer ?
#
loop_
_entity_poly.entity_id
_entity_poly.type
_entity_poly.pdbx_seq_one_letter_code
_entity_poly.pdbx_strand_id
1 'polypeptide(L)'
;RPLGPHNPTQAQNTTFNLKNAIAAYQTEYREYPLPDSANDLTVESGHALMEVLFGSDAQKAPGGRNPRGITFYCDKAAARMGDGRFRKGVTVDETTAGELWDPWGNHYRVRFDTNGDGKVENPEAPGTHVPEPIAVWSAGPDGDFETWDDNVKNW
;
A
#
# COMPACT_ATOMS: atom_id res chain seq x y z
N ARG A 1 -6.60 -23.95 -13.27
CA ARG A 1 -7.14 -22.86 -14.12
C ARG A 1 -5.96 -21.96 -14.45
N PRO A 2 -5.56 -21.73 -15.70
CA PRO A 2 -4.39 -20.91 -15.98
C PRO A 2 -4.72 -19.46 -15.57
N LEU A 3 -3.83 -18.85 -14.80
CA LEU A 3 -3.92 -17.45 -14.41
C LEU A 3 -3.94 -16.60 -15.69
N GLY A 4 -4.99 -15.79 -15.88
CA GLY A 4 -5.17 -14.96 -17.07
C GLY A 4 -4.02 -13.96 -17.28
N PRO A 5 -3.97 -13.28 -18.43
CA PRO A 5 -2.82 -12.45 -18.83
C PRO A 5 -2.43 -11.52 -17.69
N HIS A 6 -1.21 -11.73 -17.20
CA HIS A 6 -0.56 -10.95 -16.17
C HIS A 6 -0.75 -9.47 -16.52
N ASN A 7 -1.30 -8.67 -15.60
CA ASN A 7 -1.50 -7.25 -15.83
C ASN A 7 -0.52 -6.44 -14.98
N PRO A 8 0.80 -6.57 -15.21
CA PRO A 8 1.82 -5.86 -14.44
C PRO A 8 1.64 -4.35 -14.58
N THR A 9 1.13 -3.87 -15.71
CA THR A 9 0.78 -2.46 -15.93
C THR A 9 -0.21 -1.95 -14.90
N GLN A 10 -1.23 -2.74 -14.55
CA GLN A 10 -2.15 -2.31 -13.50
C GLN A 10 -1.44 -2.26 -12.14
N ALA A 11 -0.68 -3.30 -11.80
CA ALA A 11 0.02 -3.33 -10.53
C ALA A 11 0.95 -2.12 -10.39
N GLN A 12 1.65 -1.76 -11.46
CA GLN A 12 2.55 -0.62 -11.52
C GLN A 12 1.80 0.72 -11.39
N ASN A 13 0.67 0.89 -12.06
CA ASN A 13 -0.15 2.09 -11.86
C ASN A 13 -0.64 2.19 -10.40
N THR A 14 -1.01 1.06 -9.80
CA THR A 14 -1.44 1.01 -8.41
C THR A 14 -0.32 1.36 -7.43
N THR A 15 0.93 0.92 -7.66
CA THR A 15 2.07 1.31 -6.80
C THR A 15 2.28 2.83 -6.79
N PHE A 16 2.21 3.47 -7.96
CA PHE A 16 2.29 4.94 -8.06
C PHE A 16 1.08 5.64 -7.42
N ASN A 17 -0.14 5.15 -7.66
CA ASN A 17 -1.34 5.73 -7.07
C ASN A 17 -1.33 5.66 -5.54
N LEU A 18 -0.87 4.54 -4.97
CA LEU A 18 -0.75 4.38 -3.52
C LEU A 18 0.30 5.32 -2.94
N LYS A 19 1.48 5.42 -3.57
CA LYS A 19 2.50 6.41 -3.20
C LYS A 19 1.94 7.83 -3.19
N ASN A 20 1.20 8.22 -4.25
CA ASN A 20 0.64 9.56 -4.36
C ASN A 20 -0.43 9.84 -3.28
N ALA A 21 -1.26 8.86 -2.94
CA ALA A 21 -2.24 9.01 -1.85
C ALA A 21 -1.56 9.20 -0.49
N ILE A 22 -0.50 8.44 -0.23
CA ILE A 22 0.29 8.57 0.99
C ILE A 22 0.98 9.94 1.04
N ALA A 23 1.58 10.39 -0.07
CA ALA A 23 2.22 11.70 -0.14
C ALA A 23 1.21 12.85 0.04
N ALA A 24 -0.01 12.70 -0.47
CA ALA A 24 -1.10 13.65 -0.23
C ALA A 24 -1.52 13.67 1.25
N TYR A 25 -1.66 12.51 1.88
CA TYR A 25 -1.91 12.41 3.33
C TYR A 25 -0.79 13.10 4.13
N GLN A 26 0.47 12.83 3.79
CA GLN A 26 1.63 13.43 4.46
C GLN A 26 1.67 14.95 4.27
N THR A 27 1.27 15.45 3.11
CA THR A 27 1.17 16.91 2.86
C THR A 27 0.09 17.54 3.75
N GLU A 28 -1.04 16.87 3.93
CA GLU A 28 -2.16 17.34 4.74
C GLU A 28 -1.84 17.34 6.24
N TYR A 29 -1.29 16.24 6.75
CA TYR A 29 -1.12 16.02 8.19
C TYR A 29 0.33 16.16 8.70
N ARG A 30 1.31 16.26 7.80
CA ARG A 30 2.76 16.33 8.11
C ARG A 30 3.31 15.12 8.85
N GLU A 31 2.63 13.99 8.75
CA GLU A 31 3.02 12.69 9.29
C GLU A 31 2.63 11.58 8.32
N TYR A 32 3.15 10.36 8.51
CA TYR A 32 2.70 9.21 7.74
C TYR A 32 1.40 8.62 8.31
N PRO A 33 0.60 7.90 7.50
CA PRO A 33 -0.65 7.28 7.94
C PRO A 33 -0.45 6.03 8.82
N LEU A 34 0.56 6.05 9.71
CA LEU A 34 1.03 4.93 10.53
C LEU A 34 1.59 5.44 11.86
N PRO A 35 1.79 4.57 12.86
CA PRO A 35 2.53 4.93 14.07
C PRO A 35 3.95 5.42 13.78
N ASP A 36 4.41 6.38 14.57
CA ASP A 36 5.79 6.87 14.49
C ASP A 36 6.78 5.74 14.75
N SER A 37 7.83 5.67 13.93
CA SER A 37 8.92 4.70 14.05
C SER A 37 10.26 5.41 13.92
N ALA A 38 11.24 5.01 14.72
CA ALA A 38 12.60 5.56 14.66
C ALA A 38 13.40 5.11 13.43
N ASN A 39 13.00 4.00 12.81
CA ASN A 39 13.63 3.43 11.62
C ASN A 39 12.56 3.15 10.55
N ASP A 40 12.99 3.14 9.29
CA ASP A 40 12.13 2.81 8.15
C ASP A 40 11.23 1.62 8.44
N LEU A 41 9.94 1.83 8.23
CA LEU A 41 8.92 0.85 8.51
C LEU A 41 8.37 0.29 7.20
N THR A 42 8.28 -1.04 7.11
CA THR A 42 7.54 -1.71 6.04
C THR A 42 6.19 -2.18 6.56
N VAL A 43 5.11 -1.83 5.86
CA VAL A 43 3.76 -2.31 6.14
C VAL A 43 3.11 -2.85 4.88
N GLU A 44 1.98 -3.51 5.05
CA GLU A 44 1.14 -3.95 3.94
C GLU A 44 -0.02 -2.98 3.68
N SER A 45 -0.52 -2.97 2.44
CA SER A 45 -1.74 -2.27 2.04
C SER A 45 -3.02 -2.99 2.53
N GLY A 46 -2.97 -3.53 3.74
CA GLY A 46 -4.13 -4.07 4.45
C GLY A 46 -4.84 -3.01 5.28
N HIS A 47 -5.65 -3.48 6.22
CA HIS A 47 -6.56 -2.67 7.04
C HIS A 47 -5.88 -1.43 7.65
N ALA A 48 -4.78 -1.61 8.39
CA ALA A 48 -4.15 -0.54 9.18
C ALA A 48 -3.76 0.70 8.37
N LEU A 49 -3.19 0.51 7.17
CA LEU A 49 -2.83 1.61 6.28
C LEU A 49 -4.05 2.14 5.53
N MET A 50 -4.86 1.24 5.00
CA MET A 50 -5.91 1.61 4.06
C MET A 50 -7.12 2.27 4.74
N GLU A 51 -7.45 1.96 6.02
CA GLU A 51 -8.49 2.72 6.75
C GLU A 51 -8.19 4.21 6.80
N VAL A 52 -6.92 4.54 7.08
CA VAL A 52 -6.45 5.92 7.19
C VAL A 52 -6.60 6.60 5.84
N LEU A 53 -6.20 5.92 4.76
CA LEU A 53 -6.28 6.47 3.40
C LEU A 53 -7.71 6.53 2.85
N PHE A 54 -8.63 5.68 3.32
CA PHE A 54 -10.05 5.77 2.97
C PHE A 54 -10.79 6.84 3.77
N GLY A 55 -10.26 7.22 4.94
CA GLY A 55 -10.93 8.13 5.86
C GLY A 55 -12.16 7.49 6.49
N SER A 56 -12.02 6.27 7.01
CA SER A 56 -13.11 5.57 7.69
C SER A 56 -13.63 6.34 8.92
N ASP A 57 -14.83 6.02 9.41
CA ASP A 57 -15.40 6.70 10.57
C ASP A 57 -14.57 6.52 11.84
N ALA A 58 -13.90 5.36 12.00
CA ALA A 58 -12.95 5.13 13.08
C ALA A 58 -11.78 6.12 13.03
N GLN A 59 -11.32 6.50 11.83
CA GLN A 59 -10.23 7.44 11.65
C GLN A 59 -10.65 8.91 11.82
N LYS A 60 -11.96 9.20 11.78
CA LYS A 60 -12.54 10.52 12.10
C LYS A 60 -12.75 10.72 13.60
N ALA A 61 -12.89 9.63 14.36
CA ALA A 61 -13.10 9.68 15.80
C ALA A 61 -11.86 10.26 16.54
N PRO A 62 -12.02 10.74 17.79
CA PRO A 62 -10.88 11.19 18.60
C PRO A 62 -9.81 10.10 18.71
N GLY A 63 -8.56 10.44 18.37
CA GLY A 63 -7.44 9.50 18.33
C GLY A 63 -7.26 8.78 16.99
N GLY A 64 -8.18 8.96 16.03
CA GLY A 64 -8.01 8.54 14.65
C GLY A 64 -6.97 9.40 13.91
N ARG A 65 -6.38 8.85 12.86
CA ARG A 65 -5.29 9.48 12.09
C ARG A 65 -5.78 10.34 10.93
N ASN A 66 -7.04 10.20 10.54
CA ASN A 66 -7.65 11.02 9.49
C ASN A 66 -8.88 11.76 10.04
N PRO A 67 -8.70 12.70 10.98
CA PRO A 67 -9.80 13.37 11.67
C PRO A 67 -10.71 14.17 10.73
N ARG A 68 -10.21 14.57 9.56
CA ARG A 68 -10.99 15.28 8.53
C ARG A 68 -11.76 14.33 7.61
N GLY A 69 -11.53 13.01 7.72
CA GLY A 69 -12.22 12.01 6.91
C GLY A 69 -11.97 12.15 5.41
N ILE A 70 -10.77 12.62 5.02
CA ILE A 70 -10.43 12.84 3.62
C ILE A 70 -10.14 11.49 2.97
N THR A 71 -10.83 11.14 1.90
CA THR A 71 -10.48 9.97 1.10
C THR A 71 -9.27 10.30 0.22
N PHE A 72 -8.09 9.83 0.62
CA PHE A 72 -6.83 10.00 -0.14
C PHE A 72 -6.64 8.94 -1.22
N TYR A 73 -7.18 7.73 -1.00
CA TYR A 73 -7.09 6.63 -1.96
C TYR A 73 -8.48 6.13 -2.35
N CYS A 74 -8.67 5.87 -3.64
CA CYS A 74 -9.85 5.22 -4.19
C CYS A 74 -9.45 4.38 -5.41
N ASP A 75 -10.01 3.19 -5.52
CA ASP A 75 -9.92 2.34 -6.71
C ASP A 75 -11.26 1.60 -6.87
N LYS A 76 -11.41 0.84 -7.94
CA LYS A 76 -12.54 -0.06 -8.14
C LYS A 76 -12.59 -1.14 -7.07
N ALA A 77 -13.78 -1.70 -6.87
CA ALA A 77 -13.98 -2.86 -6.01
C ALA A 77 -13.13 -4.05 -6.48
N ALA A 78 -12.49 -4.73 -5.52
CA ALA A 78 -11.70 -5.91 -5.76
C ALA A 78 -12.58 -7.09 -6.22
N ALA A 79 -12.05 -7.92 -7.11
CA ALA A 79 -12.71 -9.12 -7.59
C ALA A 79 -12.40 -10.31 -6.67
N ARG A 80 -13.42 -11.06 -6.26
CA ARG A 80 -13.25 -12.31 -5.49
C ARG A 80 -12.51 -13.37 -6.31
N MET A 81 -11.56 -14.07 -5.70
CA MET A 81 -10.78 -15.16 -6.32
C MET A 81 -11.22 -16.56 -5.89
N GLY A 82 -11.84 -16.69 -4.71
CA GLY A 82 -12.06 -17.97 -4.01
C GLY A 82 -11.38 -17.92 -2.64
N ASP A 83 -11.76 -18.81 -1.73
CA ASP A 83 -11.11 -18.97 -0.40
C ASP A 83 -11.00 -17.67 0.43
N GLY A 84 -11.96 -16.75 0.26
CA GLY A 84 -11.97 -15.45 0.94
C GLY A 84 -10.96 -14.43 0.39
N ARG A 85 -10.19 -14.76 -0.65
CA ARG A 85 -9.21 -13.84 -1.26
C ARG A 85 -9.83 -12.95 -2.32
N PHE A 86 -9.23 -11.77 -2.47
CA PHE A 86 -9.60 -10.77 -3.47
C PHE A 86 -8.39 -10.41 -4.33
N ARG A 87 -8.64 -9.69 -5.42
CA ARG A 87 -7.60 -9.12 -6.27
C ARG A 87 -8.08 -7.86 -6.95
N LYS A 88 -7.12 -7.09 -7.46
CA LYS A 88 -7.35 -6.10 -8.51
C LYS A 88 -8.25 -4.95 -8.05
N GLY A 89 -7.98 -4.38 -6.88
CA GLY A 89 -8.71 -3.21 -6.38
C GLY A 89 -8.86 -3.23 -4.87
N VAL A 90 -9.85 -2.49 -4.39
CA VAL A 90 -10.10 -2.33 -2.95
C VAL A 90 -11.25 -3.20 -2.46
N THR A 91 -11.07 -3.82 -1.31
CA THR A 91 -12.21 -4.30 -0.52
C THR A 91 -12.67 -3.13 0.35
N VAL A 92 -13.99 -2.97 0.49
CA VAL A 92 -14.60 -2.10 1.49
C VAL A 92 -15.78 -2.90 1.99
N ASP A 93 -15.79 -3.27 3.26
CA ASP A 93 -16.95 -3.86 3.89
C ASP A 93 -17.51 -2.88 4.95
N GLU A 94 -18.79 -2.99 5.30
CA GLU A 94 -19.47 -2.06 6.22
C GLU A 94 -18.94 -2.13 7.67
N THR A 95 -18.07 -3.09 7.97
CA THR A 95 -17.58 -3.53 9.29
C THR A 95 -16.07 -3.71 9.39
N THR A 96 -15.36 -4.00 8.29
CA THR A 96 -13.91 -4.11 8.24
C THR A 96 -13.32 -2.97 7.41
N ALA A 97 -12.17 -2.47 7.86
CA ALA A 97 -11.33 -1.61 7.06
C ALA A 97 -11.27 -2.08 5.62
N GLY A 98 -11.22 -1.15 4.67
CA GLY A 98 -10.86 -1.57 3.34
C GLY A 98 -9.40 -2.05 3.27
N GLU A 99 -9.10 -2.91 2.30
CA GLU A 99 -7.75 -3.35 1.94
C GLU A 99 -7.53 -3.11 0.44
N LEU A 100 -6.27 -3.06 0.01
CA LEU A 100 -5.91 -2.94 -1.39
C LEU A 100 -5.18 -4.20 -1.85
N TRP A 101 -5.72 -4.81 -2.90
CA TRP A 101 -5.25 -6.08 -3.45
C TRP A 101 -4.68 -5.89 -4.84
N ASP A 102 -3.49 -6.45 -5.05
CA ASP A 102 -2.84 -6.51 -6.36
C ASP A 102 -3.58 -7.46 -7.34
N PRO A 103 -3.19 -7.52 -8.63
CA PRO A 103 -3.87 -8.38 -9.61
C PRO A 103 -3.80 -9.89 -9.33
N TRP A 104 -2.89 -10.33 -8.47
CA TRP A 104 -2.59 -11.74 -8.15
C TRP A 104 -3.11 -12.16 -6.77
N GLY A 105 -3.65 -11.20 -6.02
CA GLY A 105 -4.31 -11.40 -4.75
C GLY A 105 -3.37 -11.35 -3.56
N ASN A 106 -2.32 -10.53 -3.66
CA ASN A 106 -1.46 -10.15 -2.55
C ASN A 106 -1.73 -8.67 -2.18
N HIS A 107 -1.37 -8.28 -0.96
CA HIS A 107 -1.26 -6.87 -0.62
C HIS A 107 0.00 -6.27 -1.24
N TYR A 108 0.02 -4.95 -1.41
CA TYR A 108 1.25 -4.23 -1.68
C TYR A 108 2.04 -4.07 -0.38
N ARG A 109 3.36 -4.09 -0.46
CA ARG A 109 4.23 -3.61 0.61
C ARG A 109 4.57 -2.14 0.38
N VAL A 110 4.63 -1.38 1.46
CA VAL A 110 5.00 0.02 1.47
C VAL A 110 6.09 0.21 2.51
N ARG A 111 7.19 0.84 2.11
CA ARG A 111 8.26 1.27 3.02
C ARG A 111 8.30 2.78 3.10
N PHE A 112 8.41 3.28 4.33
CA PHE A 112 8.37 4.70 4.66
C PHE A 112 9.72 5.15 5.22
N ASP A 113 10.17 6.33 4.80
CA ASP A 113 11.30 7.05 5.39
C ASP A 113 10.86 7.71 6.71
N THR A 114 10.79 6.94 7.79
CA THR A 114 10.34 7.47 9.07
C THR A 114 11.45 8.18 9.84
N ASN A 115 12.71 8.07 9.39
CA ASN A 115 13.84 8.77 9.99
C ASN A 115 14.10 10.16 9.37
N GLY A 116 13.50 10.45 8.21
CA GLY A 116 13.50 11.74 7.55
C GLY A 116 14.76 12.06 6.75
N ASP A 117 15.51 11.07 6.29
CA ASP A 117 16.75 11.26 5.53
C ASP A 117 16.56 11.35 4.00
N GLY A 118 15.30 11.30 3.54
CA GLY A 118 14.86 11.48 2.16
C GLY A 118 14.96 10.23 1.30
N LYS A 119 15.25 9.08 1.90
CA LYS A 119 15.45 7.79 1.20
C LYS A 119 14.94 6.65 2.08
N VAL A 120 14.77 5.49 1.49
CA VAL A 120 14.46 4.26 2.24
C VAL A 120 15.48 3.19 1.95
N GLU A 121 15.74 2.30 2.92
CA GLU A 121 16.53 1.10 2.65
C GLU A 121 15.84 0.28 1.54
N ASN A 122 16.61 -0.13 0.54
CA ASN A 122 16.12 -0.88 -0.61
C ASN A 122 15.79 -2.34 -0.21
N PRO A 123 14.52 -2.78 -0.29
CA PRO A 123 14.16 -4.14 0.06
C PRO A 123 14.75 -5.20 -0.89
N GLU A 124 15.06 -4.84 -2.15
CA GLU A 124 15.62 -5.74 -3.17
C GLU A 124 17.12 -5.97 -3.00
N ALA A 125 17.82 -4.95 -2.54
CA ALA A 125 19.26 -4.98 -2.37
C ALA A 125 19.63 -4.41 -1.00
N PRO A 126 19.56 -5.24 0.06
CA PRO A 126 19.88 -4.82 1.43
C PRO A 126 21.24 -4.12 1.52
N GLY A 127 21.30 -3.05 2.31
CA GLY A 127 22.48 -2.17 2.40
C GLY A 127 22.58 -1.10 1.31
N THR A 128 21.68 -1.09 0.31
CA THR A 128 21.50 0.01 -0.63
C THR A 128 20.23 0.82 -0.27
N HIS A 129 20.03 1.95 -0.95
CA HIS A 129 18.88 2.82 -0.67
C HIS A 129 18.17 3.21 -1.97
N VAL A 130 16.84 3.32 -1.88
CA VAL A 130 15.99 3.96 -2.88
C VAL A 130 15.92 5.45 -2.52
N PRO A 131 16.29 6.38 -3.42
CA PRO A 131 16.33 7.83 -3.14
C PRO A 131 14.92 8.45 -3.17
N GLU A 132 13.98 7.84 -2.46
CA GLU A 132 12.60 8.27 -2.34
C GLU A 132 12.10 8.02 -0.91
N PRO A 133 11.21 8.88 -0.38
CA PRO A 133 10.69 8.72 0.99
C PRO A 133 9.59 7.65 1.11
N ILE A 134 9.07 7.14 -0.01
CA ILE A 134 8.00 6.14 -0.05
C ILE A 134 8.28 5.17 -1.20
N ALA A 135 8.57 3.90 -0.87
CA ALA A 135 8.71 2.82 -1.84
C ALA A 135 7.50 1.89 -1.74
N VAL A 136 6.92 1.52 -2.89
CA VAL A 136 5.71 0.65 -2.96
C VAL A 136 5.96 -0.47 -3.95
N TRP A 137 5.68 -1.72 -3.55
CA TRP A 137 5.83 -2.86 -4.43
C TRP A 137 4.79 -3.97 -4.20
N SER A 138 4.57 -4.79 -5.21
CA SER A 138 3.75 -6.01 -5.16
C SER A 138 4.66 -7.23 -5.37
N ALA A 139 4.29 -8.34 -4.73
CA ALA A 139 4.95 -9.65 -4.82
C ALA A 139 4.77 -10.35 -6.18
N GLY A 140 4.18 -9.66 -7.17
CA GLY A 140 4.02 -10.22 -8.50
C GLY A 140 3.12 -11.47 -8.57
N PRO A 141 3.13 -12.15 -9.73
CA PRO A 141 2.47 -13.42 -9.96
C PRO A 141 2.85 -14.57 -9.01
N ASP A 142 4.11 -14.66 -8.57
CA ASP A 142 4.56 -15.75 -7.70
C ASP A 142 4.14 -15.58 -6.24
N GLY A 143 3.85 -14.33 -5.82
CA GLY A 143 3.39 -14.01 -4.48
C GLY A 143 4.48 -14.03 -3.42
N ASP A 144 5.75 -14.05 -3.83
CA ASP A 144 6.90 -14.07 -2.93
C ASP A 144 7.68 -12.75 -3.03
N PHE A 145 7.69 -12.00 -1.93
CA PHE A 145 8.35 -10.70 -1.88
C PHE A 145 9.88 -10.78 -1.86
N GLU A 146 10.44 -11.98 -1.68
CA GLU A 146 11.88 -12.20 -1.64
C GLU A 146 12.43 -12.63 -3.02
N THR A 147 11.57 -12.95 -3.98
CA THR A 147 11.91 -13.23 -5.39
C THR A 147 11.61 -12.00 -6.24
N TRP A 148 12.67 -11.34 -6.73
CA TRP A 148 12.54 -10.02 -7.34
C TRP A 148 12.27 -10.01 -8.85
N ASP A 149 12.24 -11.18 -9.48
CA ASP A 149 12.15 -11.32 -10.94
C ASP A 149 10.81 -10.83 -11.51
N ASP A 150 9.71 -10.96 -10.76
CA ASP A 150 8.36 -10.56 -11.18
C ASP A 150 7.71 -9.50 -10.26
N ASN A 151 8.43 -9.06 -9.22
CA ASN A 151 8.00 -7.99 -8.33
C ASN A 151 7.79 -6.68 -9.08
N VAL A 152 6.65 -6.05 -8.84
CA VAL A 152 6.30 -4.77 -9.46
C VAL A 152 6.56 -3.65 -8.47
N LYS A 153 7.51 -2.78 -8.80
CA LYS A 153 7.99 -1.67 -7.97
C LYS A 153 7.76 -0.31 -8.62
N ASN A 154 7.79 0.75 -7.81
CA ASN A 154 7.67 2.14 -8.28
C ASN A 154 9.02 2.88 -8.41
N TRP A 155 10.15 2.19 -8.18
CA TRP A 155 11.51 2.70 -8.33
C TRP A 155 12.31 1.92 -9.38
#